data_AF-A0A0R1THD1-F1
#
_entry.id   AF-A0A0R1THD1-F1
#
_cell.length_a   1.000
_cell.length_b   1.000
_cell.length_c   1.000
_cell.angle_alpha   90.00
_cell.angle_beta   90.00
_cell.angle_gamma   90.00
#
_symmetry.space_group_name_H-M   'P 1'
#
loop_
_entity.id
_entity.type
_entity.pdbx_description
1 polymer ?
#
loop_
_entity_poly.entity_id
_entity_poly.type
_entity_poly.pdbx_seq_one_letter_code
_entity_poly.pdbx_strand_id
1 'polypeptide(L)'
;MSDNFKLVLGKTGLDKATVVLNLGCPDSRQWFESNFEAHEKAAKEGQELLELYFWNKDKEPLRNGNIANDYIDYDDPKKALAYIKAIYEVQDTLNEQEDVEDYLKENFADLIATTVNKAQIKTLQYVIEHKIESLPTLLINDVIK
;
A
#
# COMPACT_ATOMS: atom_id res chain seq x y z
N MET A 1 10.14 -14.21 11.81
CA MET A 1 9.68 -12.94 11.23
C MET A 1 8.73 -13.30 10.12
N SER A 2 7.57 -12.67 10.09
CA SER A 2 6.53 -12.95 9.11
C SER A 2 7.00 -12.61 7.69
N ASP A 3 6.53 -13.39 6.73
CA ASP A 3 6.85 -13.25 5.31
C ASP A 3 5.88 -12.31 4.58
N ASN A 4 4.97 -11.64 5.30
CA ASN A 4 3.92 -10.79 4.76
C ASN A 4 4.52 -9.53 4.09
N PHE A 5 4.02 -9.21 2.90
CA PHE A 5 4.49 -8.09 2.07
C PHE A 5 3.35 -7.39 1.30
N LYS A 6 2.12 -7.78 1.63
CA LYS A 6 0.89 -7.29 1.02
C LYS A 6 -0.22 -7.32 2.06
N LEU A 7 -1.17 -6.39 1.95
CA LEU A 7 -2.39 -6.45 2.73
C LEU A 7 -3.40 -7.35 2.00
N VAL A 8 -3.97 -8.33 2.69
CA VAL A 8 -5.00 -9.21 2.13
C VAL A 8 -6.30 -9.00 2.87
N LEU A 9 -7.36 -8.66 2.14
CA LEU A 9 -8.72 -8.52 2.65
C LEU A 9 -9.64 -9.49 1.93
N GLY A 10 -10.51 -10.18 2.66
CA GLY A 10 -11.41 -11.19 2.11
C GLY A 10 -10.85 -12.62 2.23
N LYS A 11 -11.39 -13.55 1.44
CA LYS A 11 -11.05 -14.98 1.48
C LYS A 11 -10.54 -15.47 0.13
N THR A 12 -9.64 -16.45 0.16
CA THR A 12 -9.14 -17.11 -1.05
C THR A 12 -10.24 -17.91 -1.74
N GLY A 13 -10.13 -18.06 -3.07
CA GLY A 13 -11.11 -18.77 -3.90
C GLY A 13 -12.19 -17.90 -4.55
N LEU A 14 -12.12 -16.58 -4.36
CA LEU A 14 -12.96 -15.57 -5.01
C LEU A 14 -12.21 -14.93 -6.20
N ASP A 15 -12.93 -14.12 -6.98
CA ASP A 15 -12.29 -13.21 -7.93
C ASP A 15 -11.33 -12.27 -7.18
N LYS A 16 -10.12 -12.10 -7.72
CA LYS A 16 -9.03 -11.39 -7.08
C LYS A 16 -8.83 -10.02 -7.70
N ALA A 17 -8.94 -8.98 -6.89
CA ALA A 17 -8.49 -7.63 -7.22
C ALA A 17 -7.12 -7.40 -6.55
N THR A 18 -6.08 -7.20 -7.36
CA THR A 18 -4.76 -6.82 -6.87
C THR A 18 -4.48 -5.38 -7.25
N VAL A 19 -4.06 -4.57 -6.29
CA VAL A 19 -3.81 -3.15 -6.48
C VAL A 19 -2.38 -2.83 -6.06
N VAL A 20 -1.63 -2.20 -6.95
CA VAL A 20 -0.28 -1.71 -6.67
C VAL A 20 -0.31 -0.20 -6.56
N LEU A 21 0.13 0.31 -5.41
CA LEU A 21 0.04 1.70 -4.98
C LEU A 21 1.40 2.22 -4.48
N ASN A 22 1.49 3.52 -4.21
CA ASN A 22 2.57 4.12 -3.44
C ASN A 22 2.00 5.25 -2.57
N LEU A 23 2.41 5.32 -1.30
CA LEU A 23 1.86 6.26 -0.33
C LEU A 23 2.17 7.74 -0.63
N GLY A 24 3.16 8.04 -1.47
CA GLY A 24 3.49 9.41 -1.91
C GLY A 24 2.91 9.78 -3.28
N CYS A 25 2.20 8.87 -3.96
CA CYS A 25 1.67 9.11 -5.30
C CYS A 25 0.25 9.71 -5.26
N PRO A 26 0.01 10.90 -5.84
CA PRO A 26 -1.32 11.53 -5.89
C PRO A 26 -2.37 10.68 -6.61
N ASP A 27 -2.00 10.03 -7.71
CA ASP A 27 -2.93 9.14 -8.45
C ASP A 27 -3.27 7.89 -7.63
N SER A 28 -2.33 7.40 -6.81
CA SER A 28 -2.60 6.29 -5.87
C SER A 28 -3.56 6.70 -4.77
N ARG A 29 -3.40 7.92 -4.22
CA ARG A 29 -4.36 8.52 -3.27
C ARG A 29 -5.74 8.64 -3.90
N GLN A 30 -5.83 9.24 -5.09
CA GLN A 30 -7.11 9.43 -5.80
C GLN A 30 -7.82 8.09 -6.06
N TRP A 31 -7.09 7.07 -6.51
CA TRP A 31 -7.65 5.74 -6.69
C TRP A 31 -8.16 5.17 -5.37
N PHE A 32 -7.38 5.29 -4.29
CA PHE A 32 -7.74 4.75 -2.98
C PHE A 32 -9.02 5.41 -2.46
N GLU A 33 -9.09 6.73 -2.45
CA GLU A 33 -10.27 7.48 -2.01
C GLU A 33 -11.53 7.15 -2.83
N SER A 34 -11.38 6.93 -4.14
CA SER A 34 -12.52 6.71 -5.03
C SER A 34 -13.02 5.26 -5.04
N ASN A 35 -12.14 4.28 -4.77
CA ASN A 35 -12.44 2.87 -5.03
C ASN A 35 -12.33 1.97 -3.79
N PHE A 36 -11.50 2.33 -2.80
CA PHE A 36 -11.15 1.41 -1.73
C PHE A 36 -12.34 0.99 -0.87
N GLU A 37 -13.29 1.89 -0.57
CA GLU A 37 -14.46 1.54 0.24
C GLU A 37 -15.31 0.44 -0.40
N ALA A 38 -15.50 0.50 -1.73
CA ALA A 38 -16.25 -0.51 -2.46
C ALA A 38 -15.55 -1.87 -2.41
N HIS A 39 -14.24 -1.89 -2.63
CA HIS A 39 -13.42 -3.10 -2.54
C HIS A 39 -13.38 -3.67 -1.11
N GLU A 40 -13.16 -2.81 -0.10
CA GLU A 40 -13.17 -3.19 1.31
C GLU A 40 -14.50 -3.84 1.71
N LYS A 41 -15.61 -3.27 1.24
CA LYS A 41 -16.95 -3.83 1.46
C LYS A 41 -17.14 -5.17 0.76
N ALA A 42 -16.79 -5.27 -0.52
CA ALA A 42 -16.91 -6.52 -1.28
C ALA A 42 -16.06 -7.64 -0.67
N ALA A 43 -14.85 -7.33 -0.21
CA ALA A 43 -13.99 -8.27 0.50
C ALA A 43 -14.61 -8.74 1.83
N LYS A 44 -15.21 -7.82 2.61
CA LYS A 44 -15.91 -8.14 3.87
C LYS A 44 -17.15 -9.01 3.64
N GLU A 45 -17.88 -8.77 2.56
CA GLU A 45 -19.07 -9.54 2.17
C GLU A 45 -18.71 -10.89 1.51
N GLY A 46 -17.43 -11.17 1.28
CA GLY A 46 -16.97 -12.42 0.67
C GLY A 46 -17.24 -12.50 -0.83
N GLN A 47 -17.24 -11.36 -1.51
CA GLN A 47 -17.46 -11.24 -2.96
C GLN A 47 -16.15 -11.17 -3.73
N GLU A 48 -15.08 -10.65 -3.13
CA GLU A 48 -13.75 -10.58 -3.74
C GLU A 48 -12.63 -10.90 -2.73
N LEU A 49 -11.45 -11.22 -3.27
CA LEU A 49 -10.18 -11.17 -2.57
C LEU A 49 -9.44 -9.89 -2.99
N LEU A 50 -9.21 -8.97 -2.08
CA LEU A 50 -8.44 -7.75 -2.34
C LEU A 50 -7.01 -7.92 -1.81
N GLU A 51 -6.02 -7.68 -2.67
CA GLU A 51 -4.61 -7.64 -2.31
C GLU A 51 -4.02 -6.25 -2.60
N LEU A 52 -3.44 -5.59 -1.59
CA LEU A 52 -2.76 -4.31 -1.76
C LEU A 52 -1.25 -4.48 -1.65
N TYR A 53 -0.54 -3.92 -2.62
CA TYR A 53 0.90 -3.87 -2.69
C TYR A 53 1.37 -2.42 -2.70
N PHE A 54 2.45 -2.13 -1.99
CA PHE A 54 3.03 -0.78 -1.91
C PHE A 54 4.44 -0.79 -2.47
N TRP A 55 4.57 -0.26 -3.69
CA TRP A 55 5.79 -0.36 -4.49
C TRP A 55 6.66 0.89 -4.35
N ASN A 56 7.90 0.70 -3.90
CA ASN A 56 8.93 1.73 -3.93
C ASN A 56 9.42 1.94 -5.37
N LYS A 57 9.11 3.10 -5.94
CA LYS A 57 9.47 3.43 -7.32
C LYS A 57 10.60 4.46 -7.33
N ASP A 58 11.60 4.23 -8.17
CA ASP A 58 12.76 5.13 -8.32
C ASP A 58 12.39 6.38 -9.14
N LYS A 59 11.63 7.27 -8.50
CA LYS A 59 11.25 8.59 -9.00
C LYS A 59 11.30 9.54 -7.83
N GLU A 60 11.97 10.68 -7.99
CA GLU A 60 12.13 11.64 -6.89
C GLU A 60 10.80 12.09 -6.26
N PRO A 61 9.74 12.42 -7.02
CA PRO A 61 8.45 12.77 -6.41
C PRO A 61 7.83 11.68 -5.52
N LEU A 62 8.33 10.44 -5.56
CA LEU A 62 7.83 9.31 -4.79
C LEU A 62 8.76 8.91 -3.65
N ARG A 63 9.89 9.60 -3.44
CA ARG A 63 10.89 9.25 -2.41
C ARG A 63 10.27 9.19 -1.01
N ASN A 64 9.48 10.19 -0.65
CA ASN A 64 8.85 10.25 0.67
C ASN A 64 7.80 9.14 0.84
N GLY A 65 7.06 8.84 -0.22
CA GLY A 65 6.16 7.68 -0.27
C GLY A 65 6.88 6.34 -0.11
N ASN A 66 8.09 6.21 -0.68
CA ASN A 66 8.89 5.01 -0.54
C ASN A 66 9.28 4.77 0.92
N ILE A 67 9.71 5.82 1.63
CA ILE A 67 10.01 5.76 3.07
C ILE A 67 8.75 5.37 3.84
N ALA A 68 7.60 5.99 3.55
CA ALA A 68 6.34 5.65 4.22
C ALA A 68 5.90 4.19 4.01
N ASN A 69 6.10 3.62 2.81
CA ASN A 69 5.77 2.21 2.52
C ASN A 69 6.57 1.24 3.41
N ASP A 70 7.81 1.61 3.75
CA ASP A 70 8.72 0.79 4.54
C ASP A 70 8.28 0.68 6.01
N TYR A 71 7.37 1.54 6.47
CA TYR A 71 6.78 1.53 7.81
C TYR A 71 5.41 0.84 7.91
N ILE A 72 4.89 0.27 6.81
CA ILE A 72 3.64 -0.50 6.85
C ILE A 72 3.83 -1.77 7.71
N ASP A 73 2.95 -1.96 8.70
CA ASP A 73 2.94 -3.13 9.58
C ASP A 73 2.07 -4.26 9.00
N TYR A 74 2.64 -5.08 8.13
CA TYR A 74 1.92 -6.20 7.49
C TYR A 74 1.57 -7.35 8.46
N ASP A 75 2.02 -7.31 9.70
CA ASP A 75 1.68 -8.32 10.72
C ASP A 75 0.41 -7.99 11.48
N ASP A 76 0.00 -6.72 11.47
CA ASP A 76 -1.30 -6.26 11.92
C ASP A 76 -2.07 -5.58 10.78
N PRO A 77 -2.87 -6.33 10.00
CA PRO A 77 -3.65 -5.80 8.89
C PRO A 77 -4.56 -4.62 9.24
N LYS A 78 -5.07 -4.55 10.49
CA LYS A 78 -5.94 -3.45 10.92
C LYS A 78 -5.11 -2.19 11.11
N LYS A 79 -3.97 -2.32 11.78
CA LYS A 79 -3.01 -1.22 11.99
C LYS A 79 -2.42 -0.75 10.67
N ALA A 80 -2.02 -1.67 9.78
CA ALA A 80 -1.55 -1.35 8.44
C ALA A 80 -2.57 -0.51 7.66
N LEU A 81 -3.84 -0.93 7.67
CA LEU A 81 -4.89 -0.22 6.96
C LEU A 81 -5.17 1.16 7.56
N ALA A 82 -5.16 1.28 8.89
CA ALA A 82 -5.30 2.57 9.57
C ALA A 82 -4.15 3.52 9.21
N TYR A 83 -2.91 3.01 9.19
CA TYR A 83 -1.73 3.76 8.77
C TYR A 83 -1.86 4.25 7.31
N ILE A 84 -2.21 3.36 6.38
CA ILE A 84 -2.38 3.70 4.95
C ILE A 84 -3.42 4.81 4.77
N LYS A 85 -4.58 4.69 5.43
CA LYS A 85 -5.64 5.71 5.39
C LYS A 85 -5.12 7.05 5.90
N ALA A 86 -4.48 7.05 7.07
CA ALA A 86 -3.95 8.26 7.69
C ALA A 86 -2.86 8.93 6.84
N ILE A 87 -2.00 8.16 6.19
CA ILE A 87 -0.97 8.71 5.29
C ILE A 87 -1.58 9.35 4.04
N TYR A 88 -2.59 8.74 3.43
CA TYR A 88 -3.26 9.37 2.29
C TYR A 88 -3.97 10.68 2.67
N GLU A 89 -4.54 10.78 3.87
CA GLU A 89 -5.13 12.02 4.39
C GLU A 89 -4.13 13.18 4.50
N VAL A 90 -2.86 12.88 4.80
CA VAL A 90 -1.79 13.89 4.95
C VAL A 90 -0.74 13.85 3.84
N GLN A 91 -1.04 13.21 2.70
CA GLN A 91 -0.04 12.91 1.67
C GLN A 91 0.74 14.14 1.19
N ASP A 92 0.07 15.29 1.03
CA ASP A 92 0.74 16.51 0.58
C ASP A 92 1.79 16.96 1.63
N THR A 93 1.41 16.97 2.92
CA THR A 93 2.33 17.25 4.03
C THR A 93 3.48 16.25 4.09
N LEU A 94 3.21 14.95 3.92
CA LEU A 94 4.24 13.90 3.88
C LEU A 94 5.26 14.18 2.76
N ASN A 95 4.78 14.53 1.57
CA ASN A 95 5.61 14.76 0.39
C ASN A 95 6.47 16.03 0.51
N GLU A 96 6.11 16.95 1.40
CA GLU A 96 6.89 18.17 1.70
C GLU A 96 7.93 17.96 2.81
N GLN A 97 7.93 16.81 3.52
CA GLN A 97 8.86 16.57 4.62
C GLN A 97 10.31 16.45 4.14
N GLU A 98 11.21 17.13 4.85
CA GLU A 98 12.66 16.94 4.71
C GLU A 98 13.11 15.64 5.40
N ASP A 99 12.60 15.38 6.61
CA ASP A 99 12.81 14.14 7.37
C ASP A 99 11.49 13.39 7.56
N VAL A 100 11.22 12.48 6.63
CA VAL A 100 10.00 11.66 6.66
C VAL A 100 10.02 10.67 7.82
N GLU A 101 11.18 10.12 8.18
CA GLU A 101 11.24 9.08 9.21
C GLU A 101 10.89 9.67 10.58
N ASP A 102 11.44 10.84 10.91
CA ASP A 102 11.10 11.53 12.16
C ASP A 102 9.65 12.00 12.16
N TYR A 103 9.16 12.56 11.04
CA TYR A 103 7.74 12.91 10.89
C TYR A 103 6.81 11.70 11.15
N LEU A 104 7.14 10.53 10.60
CA LEU A 104 6.36 9.31 10.79
C LEU A 104 6.37 8.84 12.25
N LYS A 105 7.52 8.89 12.92
CA LYS A 105 7.64 8.51 14.34
C LYS A 105 6.90 9.48 15.25
N GLU A 106 6.92 10.77 14.97
CA GLU A 106 6.24 11.77 15.81
C GLU A 106 4.72 11.71 15.67
N ASN A 107 4.20 11.46 14.47
CA ASN A 107 2.78 11.60 14.17
C ASN A 107 2.04 10.25 14.07
N PHE A 108 2.75 9.15 13.83
CA PHE A 108 2.16 7.83 13.54
C PHE A 108 2.82 6.69 14.32
N ALA A 109 3.53 6.95 15.43
CA ALA A 109 4.21 5.93 16.25
C ALA A 109 3.35 4.70 16.55
N ASP A 110 2.07 4.91 16.89
CA ASP A 110 1.14 3.83 17.24
C ASP A 110 0.65 3.02 16.03
N LEU A 111 0.84 3.53 14.81
CA LEU A 111 0.36 2.97 13.55
C LEU A 111 1.46 2.37 12.67
N ILE A 112 2.72 2.77 12.85
CA ILE A 112 3.85 2.23 12.07
C ILE A 112 4.42 0.93 12.64
N ALA A 113 5.08 0.15 11.78
CA ALA A 113 5.93 -0.94 12.21
C ALA A 113 7.11 -0.41 13.06
N THR A 114 7.55 -1.18 14.05
CA THR A 114 8.67 -0.78 14.94
C THR A 114 10.04 -0.82 14.25
N THR A 115 10.11 -1.45 13.08
CA THR A 115 11.30 -1.50 12.22
C THR A 115 10.86 -1.49 10.77
N VAL A 116 11.69 -0.94 9.88
CA VAL A 116 11.48 -1.00 8.43
C VAL A 116 11.20 -2.45 7.98
N ASN A 117 10.08 -2.63 7.28
CA ASN A 117 9.70 -3.92 6.73
C ASN A 117 10.59 -4.29 5.52
N LYS A 118 10.62 -5.57 5.16
CA LYS A 118 11.36 -6.08 4.00
C LYS A 118 10.45 -6.39 2.81
N ALA A 119 9.26 -5.79 2.76
CA ALA A 119 8.24 -6.09 1.75
C ALA A 119 8.72 -5.75 0.34
N GLN A 120 9.54 -4.71 0.20
CA GLN A 120 9.94 -4.15 -1.10
C GLN A 120 10.63 -5.15 -2.03
N ILE A 121 11.41 -6.09 -1.52
CA ILE A 121 12.05 -7.11 -2.35
C ILE A 121 10.98 -7.97 -3.05
N LYS A 122 9.97 -8.42 -2.30
CA LYS A 122 8.88 -9.25 -2.82
C LYS A 122 7.89 -8.44 -3.64
N THR A 123 7.64 -7.19 -3.28
CA THR A 123 6.82 -6.27 -4.08
C THR A 123 7.47 -6.00 -5.44
N LEU A 124 8.78 -5.75 -5.46
CA LEU A 124 9.52 -5.54 -6.72
C LEU A 124 9.49 -6.80 -7.60
N GLN A 125 9.68 -7.98 -7.01
CA GLN A 125 9.53 -9.26 -7.73
C GLN A 125 8.14 -9.36 -8.37
N TYR A 126 7.08 -9.12 -7.61
CA TYR A 126 5.70 -9.15 -8.12
C TYR A 126 5.48 -8.18 -9.28
N VAL A 127 5.94 -6.94 -9.14
CA VAL A 127 5.84 -5.89 -10.17
C VAL A 127 6.55 -6.29 -11.46
N ILE A 128 7.76 -6.89 -11.36
CA ILE A 128 8.52 -7.37 -12.51
C ILE A 128 7.82 -8.55 -13.20
N GLU A 129 7.38 -9.54 -12.42
CA GLU A 129 6.70 -10.74 -12.92
C GLU A 129 5.43 -10.40 -13.71
N HIS A 130 4.67 -9.40 -13.24
CA HIS A 130 3.40 -8.98 -13.83
C HIS A 130 3.54 -7.81 -14.81
N LYS A 131 4.78 -7.36 -15.11
CA LYS A 131 5.07 -6.25 -16.03
C LYS A 131 4.32 -4.97 -15.69
N ILE A 132 4.26 -4.65 -14.40
CA ILE A 132 3.60 -3.44 -13.91
C ILE A 132 4.57 -2.26 -14.08
N GLU A 133 4.16 -1.27 -14.89
CA GLU A 133 5.05 -0.14 -15.25
C GLU A 133 4.63 1.20 -14.60
N SER A 134 3.40 1.27 -14.07
CA SER A 134 2.79 2.51 -13.58
C SER A 134 2.11 2.33 -12.21
N LEU A 135 1.70 3.45 -11.63
CA LEU A 135 0.97 3.53 -10.36
C LEU A 135 -0.17 4.54 -10.56
N PRO A 136 -1.36 4.31 -9.98
CA PRO A 136 -1.81 3.02 -9.45
C PRO A 136 -1.89 1.96 -10.57
N THR A 137 -1.92 0.68 -10.23
CA THR A 137 -2.26 -0.39 -11.20
C THR A 137 -3.23 -1.35 -10.54
N LEU A 138 -4.35 -1.61 -11.22
CA LEU A 138 -5.34 -2.62 -10.84
C LEU A 138 -5.18 -3.84 -11.74
N LEU A 139 -5.14 -5.02 -11.13
CA LEU A 139 -5.21 -6.29 -11.80
C LEU A 139 -6.47 -7.02 -11.33
N ILE A 140 -7.22 -7.58 -12.26
CA ILE A 140 -8.35 -8.47 -11.96
C ILE A 140 -7.95 -9.86 -12.43
N ASN A 141 -7.86 -10.80 -11.49
CA ASN A 141 -7.39 -12.16 -11.73
C ASN A 141 -6.02 -12.20 -12.44
N ASP A 142 -5.07 -11.39 -11.94
CA ASP A 142 -3.70 -11.23 -12.48
C ASP A 142 -3.61 -10.65 -13.90
N VAL A 143 -4.71 -10.08 -14.41
CA VAL A 143 -4.74 -9.36 -15.69
C VAL A 143 -4.89 -7.87 -15.43
N ILE A 144 -3.94 -7.08 -15.91
CA ILE A 144 -3.96 -5.60 -15.84
C ILE A 144 -5.23 -5.07 -16.51
N LYS A 145 -5.90 -4.12 -15.84
CA LYS A 145 -7.11 -3.43 -16.32
C LYS A 145 -6.86 -1.97 -16.62
#